data_AF-A0AB36IFT8-F1
#
_entry.id   AF-A0AB36IFT8-F1
#
_cell.length_a   1.000
_cell.length_b   1.000
_cell.length_c   1.000
_cell.angle_alpha   90.00
_cell.angle_beta   90.00
_cell.angle_gamma   90.00
#
_symmetry.space_group_name_H-M   'P 1'
#
loop_
_entity.id
_entity.type
_entity.pdbx_description
1 polymer ?
#
loop_
_entity_poly.entity_id
_entity_poly.type
_entity_poly.pdbx_seq_one_letter_code
_entity_poly.pdbx_strand_id
1 'polypeptide(L)'
;MKLKWLAPILPVLALAGCGNYVNVESQGLSGMSHDEDGNISFHMYICGDNAVDELTLSGGIYDGPPGTNNPALGTLKTSDPESGYVVVNIADPAPWEVVEPINLPTEQGKYIIASPRLVDKGWPIPFAKEKYMPSVSTSVGMLEGIDPGLVMRDMYATSTEVFGTVDDFVEAGQQWCEDHF
;
A
#
# COMPACT_ATOMS: atom_id res chain seq x y z
N MET A 1 34.77 -62.78 19.32
CA MET A 1 35.23 -61.41 19.70
C MET A 1 35.37 -60.61 18.41
N LYS A 2 34.73 -59.47 18.15
CA LYS A 2 33.98 -58.50 18.97
C LYS A 2 32.79 -58.00 18.14
N LEU A 3 31.62 -57.97 18.77
CA LEU A 3 30.42 -57.26 18.33
C LEU A 3 30.71 -55.75 18.45
N LYS A 4 30.53 -54.96 17.37
CA LYS A 4 30.46 -53.50 17.51
C LYS A 4 29.52 -52.84 16.50
N TRP A 5 28.34 -52.49 17.05
CA TRP A 5 27.56 -51.27 16.82
C TRP A 5 26.75 -51.09 15.53
N LEU A 6 25.43 -51.26 15.69
CA LEU A 6 24.36 -50.65 14.90
C LEU A 6 24.54 -49.12 14.87
N ALA A 7 24.43 -48.52 13.70
CA ALA A 7 24.02 -47.12 13.56
C ALA A 7 22.72 -47.12 12.75
N PRO A 8 21.58 -46.68 13.32
CA PRO A 8 20.36 -46.52 12.56
C PRO A 8 20.55 -45.38 11.55
N ILE A 9 20.21 -45.63 10.29
CA ILE A 9 20.06 -44.59 9.27
C ILE A 9 18.88 -43.72 9.73
N LEU A 10 19.18 -42.59 10.40
CA LEU A 10 18.18 -41.56 10.62
C LEU A 10 17.88 -40.94 9.25
N PRO A 11 16.63 -40.97 8.76
CA PRO A 11 16.26 -40.12 7.65
C PRO A 11 16.32 -38.69 8.19
N VAL A 12 17.31 -37.91 7.75
CA VAL A 12 17.22 -36.46 7.81
C VAL A 12 16.14 -36.10 6.80
N LEU A 13 14.89 -36.16 7.26
CA LEU A 13 13.81 -35.37 6.73
C LEU A 13 14.30 -33.93 6.87
N ALA A 14 14.96 -33.44 5.83
CA ALA A 14 15.14 -32.02 5.61
C ALA A 14 13.73 -31.45 5.71
N LEU A 15 13.48 -30.76 6.84
CA LEU A 15 12.35 -29.89 7.01
C LEU A 15 12.39 -28.97 5.78
N ALA A 16 11.56 -29.27 4.78
CA ALA A 16 11.14 -28.30 3.81
C ALA A 16 10.45 -27.22 4.65
N GLY A 17 11.25 -26.23 5.07
CA GLY A 17 10.71 -25.06 5.71
C GLY A 17 9.74 -24.47 4.72
N CYS A 18 8.45 -24.53 5.04
CA CYS A 18 7.44 -23.63 4.49
C CYS A 18 7.69 -22.21 5.04
N GLY A 19 8.94 -21.76 5.00
CA GLY A 19 9.30 -20.38 5.25
C GLY A 19 8.84 -19.62 4.03
N ASN A 20 7.74 -18.89 4.16
CA ASN A 20 7.32 -17.95 3.14
C ASN A 20 8.46 -16.96 2.95
N TYR A 21 9.24 -17.13 1.88
CA TYR A 21 10.23 -16.16 1.45
C TYR A 21 9.46 -15.00 0.84
N VAL A 22 9.09 -14.03 1.67
CA VAL A 22 8.46 -12.78 1.22
C VAL A 22 9.58 -11.79 0.96
N ASN A 23 9.98 -11.69 -0.31
CA ASN A 23 11.03 -10.77 -0.75
C ASN A 23 10.40 -9.55 -1.39
N VAL A 24 9.76 -8.73 -0.57
CA VAL A 24 9.09 -7.50 -0.99
C VAL A 24 9.78 -6.29 -0.40
N GLU A 25 9.75 -5.17 -1.11
CA GLU A 25 10.37 -3.91 -0.69
C GLU A 25 9.42 -2.74 -0.94
N SER A 26 8.98 -2.10 0.15
CA SER A 26 8.16 -0.89 0.09
C SER A 26 9.00 0.27 -0.45
N GLN A 27 8.56 0.90 -1.53
CA GLN A 27 9.25 2.04 -2.16
C GLN A 27 8.69 3.40 -1.74
N GLY A 28 8.15 3.53 -0.53
CA GLY A 28 7.58 4.79 -0.08
C GLY A 28 6.52 4.70 1.00
N LEU A 29 5.75 5.78 1.13
CA LEU A 29 4.59 5.91 2.01
C LEU A 29 3.36 6.39 1.23
N SER A 30 2.19 6.08 1.78
CA SER A 30 0.88 6.44 1.24
C SER A 30 -0.01 6.97 2.35
N GLY A 31 -0.90 7.91 2.03
CA GLY A 31 -1.83 8.52 2.98
C GLY A 31 -3.10 9.03 2.33
N MET A 32 -4.15 9.25 3.13
CA MET A 32 -5.42 9.84 2.69
C MET A 32 -5.77 11.04 3.54
N SER A 33 -6.37 12.06 2.92
CA SER A 33 -6.93 13.24 3.58
C SER A 33 -8.24 13.64 2.91
N HIS A 34 -8.92 14.62 3.49
CA HIS A 34 -10.02 15.34 2.84
C HIS A 34 -9.89 16.85 3.04
N ASP A 35 -10.50 17.63 2.16
CA ASP A 35 -10.63 19.07 2.30
C ASP A 35 -11.93 19.49 3.02
N GLU A 36 -12.18 20.80 3.12
CA GLU A 36 -13.38 21.37 3.76
C GLU A 36 -14.69 20.98 3.05
N ASP A 37 -14.62 20.67 1.76
CA ASP A 37 -15.76 20.24 0.94
C ASP A 37 -15.95 18.70 0.98
N GLY A 38 -15.06 17.98 1.69
CA GLY A 38 -15.06 16.53 1.79
C GLY A 38 -14.44 15.83 0.58
N ASN A 39 -13.75 16.55 -0.30
CA ASN A 39 -13.04 15.92 -1.42
C ASN A 39 -11.82 15.19 -0.89
N ILE A 40 -11.69 13.92 -1.28
CA ILE A 40 -10.61 13.05 -0.84
C ILE A 40 -9.36 13.34 -1.66
N SER A 41 -8.21 13.42 -0.99
CA SER A 41 -6.90 13.44 -1.63
C SER A 41 -6.07 12.23 -1.21
N PHE A 42 -5.38 11.62 -2.17
CA PHE A 42 -4.44 10.54 -1.94
C PHE A 42 -3.00 11.07 -2.03
N HIS A 43 -2.23 10.87 -0.97
CA HIS A 43 -0.87 11.33 -0.81
C HIS A 43 0.09 10.15 -0.99
N MET A 44 1.16 10.35 -1.77
CA MET A 44 2.21 9.37 -1.99
C MET A 44 3.56 10.05 -1.81
N TYR A 45 4.48 9.37 -1.14
CA TYR A 45 5.89 9.75 -1.15
C TYR A 45 6.71 8.57 -1.68
N ILE A 46 7.27 8.70 -2.88
CA ILE A 46 7.96 7.65 -3.62
C ILE A 46 9.48 7.80 -3.46
N CYS A 47 10.16 6.72 -3.06
CA CYS A 47 11.61 6.70 -2.84
C CYS A 47 12.42 6.49 -4.13
N GLY A 48 13.61 7.12 -4.16
CA GLY A 48 14.65 6.88 -5.16
C GLY A 48 14.21 7.21 -6.60
N ASP A 49 14.68 6.40 -7.56
CA ASP A 49 14.36 6.55 -8.99
C ASP A 49 13.05 5.84 -9.40
N ASN A 50 12.19 5.50 -8.43
CA ASN A 50 10.91 4.86 -8.71
C ASN A 50 9.83 5.90 -9.03
N ALA A 51 8.76 5.44 -9.69
CA ALA A 51 7.62 6.27 -10.05
C ALA A 51 6.31 5.48 -9.99
N VAL A 52 5.20 6.19 -9.88
CA VAL A 52 3.83 5.66 -9.92
C VAL A 52 3.09 6.17 -11.14
N ASP A 53 2.22 5.34 -11.71
CA ASP A 53 1.45 5.65 -12.93
C ASP A 53 -0.03 5.25 -12.87
N GLU A 54 -0.45 4.60 -11.78
CA GLU A 54 -1.81 4.13 -11.59
C GLU A 54 -2.20 4.10 -10.11
N LEU A 55 -3.45 4.48 -9.84
CA LEU A 55 -4.06 4.50 -8.53
C LEU A 55 -5.38 3.75 -8.64
N THR A 56 -5.45 2.61 -7.96
CA THR A 56 -6.68 1.81 -7.89
C THR A 56 -7.38 2.07 -6.57
N LEU A 57 -8.68 2.38 -6.64
CA LEU A 57 -9.57 2.52 -5.50
C LEU A 57 -10.43 1.26 -5.40
N SER A 58 -10.48 0.66 -4.21
CA SER A 58 -11.31 -0.52 -3.93
C SER A 58 -12.02 -0.40 -2.59
N GLY A 59 -13.14 -1.09 -2.45
CA GLY A 59 -13.95 -1.11 -1.23
C GLY A 59 -13.33 -1.96 -0.14
N GLY A 60 -13.99 -1.97 1.01
CA GLY A 60 -13.50 -2.61 2.21
C GLY A 60 -13.38 -4.12 2.17
N ILE A 61 -12.50 -4.62 3.04
CA ILE A 61 -12.62 -5.96 3.59
C ILE A 61 -14.03 -6.04 4.21
N TYR A 62 -14.77 -7.10 3.90
CA TYR A 62 -16.16 -7.39 4.33
C TYR A 62 -17.31 -6.84 3.47
N ASP A 63 -17.05 -6.11 2.38
CA ASP A 63 -18.13 -5.71 1.44
C ASP A 63 -18.58 -6.84 0.49
N GLY A 64 -18.00 -8.04 0.64
CA GLY A 64 -18.36 -9.25 -0.10
C GLY A 64 -18.18 -10.53 0.73
N PRO A 65 -18.63 -11.68 0.22
CA PRO A 65 -18.41 -12.98 0.87
C PRO A 65 -16.92 -13.22 1.18
N PRO A 66 -16.59 -13.95 2.26
CA PRO A 66 -15.21 -14.33 2.53
C PRO A 66 -14.57 -15.01 1.32
N GLY A 67 -13.38 -14.55 0.91
CA GLY A 67 -12.66 -15.07 -0.25
C GLY A 67 -13.02 -14.41 -1.59
N THR A 68 -13.85 -13.35 -1.60
CA THR A 68 -14.01 -12.50 -2.79
C THR A 68 -13.07 -11.31 -2.77
N ASN A 69 -12.69 -10.84 -3.96
CA ASN A 69 -11.96 -9.59 -4.10
C ASN A 69 -12.79 -8.41 -3.58
N ASN A 70 -12.11 -7.39 -3.08
CA ASN A 70 -12.72 -6.12 -2.75
C ASN A 70 -13.40 -5.52 -3.99
N PRO A 71 -14.60 -4.94 -3.87
CA PRO A 71 -15.28 -4.34 -5.01
C PRO A 71 -14.46 -3.17 -5.56
N ALA A 72 -14.38 -3.04 -6.89
CA ALA A 72 -13.71 -1.91 -7.51
C ALA A 72 -14.50 -0.61 -7.29
N LEU A 73 -13.82 0.47 -6.88
CA LEU A 73 -14.40 1.80 -6.73
C LEU A 73 -13.94 2.76 -7.83
N GLY A 74 -12.87 2.46 -8.54
CA GLY A 74 -12.39 3.27 -9.66
C GLY A 74 -10.89 3.13 -9.87
N THR A 75 -10.42 3.58 -11.03
CA THR A 75 -9.01 3.53 -11.40
C THR A 75 -8.61 4.83 -12.07
N LEU A 76 -7.50 5.43 -11.61
CA LEU A 76 -6.87 6.60 -12.22
C LEU A 76 -5.51 6.21 -12.78
N LYS A 77 -5.12 6.82 -13.91
CA LYS A 77 -3.79 6.62 -14.51
C LYS A 77 -3.21 7.92 -15.03
N THR A 78 -1.90 8.02 -15.03
CA THR A 78 -1.17 9.08 -15.74
C THR A 78 -0.30 8.47 -16.84
N SER A 79 -0.19 9.15 -17.98
CA SER A 79 0.77 8.78 -19.03
C SER A 79 2.19 9.24 -18.73
N ASP A 80 2.33 10.17 -17.77
CA ASP A 80 3.60 10.71 -17.29
C ASP A 80 3.81 10.25 -15.84
N PRO A 81 4.54 9.15 -15.60
CA PRO A 81 4.75 8.63 -14.26
C PRO A 81 5.40 9.65 -13.33
N GLU A 82 4.94 9.71 -12.09
CA GLU A 82 5.36 10.70 -11.10
C GLU A 82 6.18 10.08 -9.96
N SER A 83 7.11 10.85 -9.40
CA SER A 83 8.01 10.45 -8.32
C SER A 83 8.14 11.53 -7.25
N GLY A 84 8.78 11.22 -6.12
CA GLY A 84 8.85 12.13 -4.97
C GLY A 84 7.51 12.24 -4.26
N TYR A 85 7.12 13.45 -3.85
CA TYR A 85 5.81 13.69 -3.27
C TYR A 85 4.76 13.94 -4.36
N VAL A 86 3.72 13.12 -4.39
CA VAL A 86 2.62 13.18 -5.35
C VAL A 86 1.30 13.22 -4.58
N VAL A 87 0.38 14.08 -5.01
CA VAL A 87 -0.97 14.17 -4.46
C VAL A 87 -1.99 14.09 -5.59
N VAL A 88 -3.00 13.23 -5.42
CA VAL A 88 -4.10 13.07 -6.37
C VAL A 88 -5.39 13.43 -5.67
N ASN A 89 -5.99 14.56 -6.05
CA ASN A 89 -7.35 14.92 -5.61
C ASN A 89 -8.36 14.11 -6.43
N ILE A 90 -9.20 13.32 -5.78
CA ILE A 90 -10.12 12.42 -6.47
C ILE A 90 -11.22 13.17 -7.23
N ALA A 91 -11.61 14.36 -6.76
CA ALA A 91 -12.64 15.18 -7.40
C ALA A 91 -12.11 15.94 -8.64
N ASP A 92 -10.83 16.32 -8.63
CA ASP A 92 -10.14 16.95 -9.75
C ASP A 92 -8.74 16.33 -9.95
N PRO A 93 -8.66 15.16 -10.61
CA PRO A 93 -7.44 14.34 -10.59
C PRO A 93 -6.37 14.76 -11.60
N ALA A 94 -6.59 15.80 -12.40
CA ALA A 94 -5.64 16.20 -13.44
C ALA A 94 -4.21 16.39 -12.86
N PRO A 95 -3.15 15.86 -13.51
CA PRO A 95 -3.12 15.30 -14.86
C PRO A 95 -3.56 13.83 -14.97
N TRP A 96 -3.94 13.18 -13.88
CA TRP A 96 -4.40 11.79 -13.90
C TRP A 96 -5.78 11.67 -14.53
N GLU A 97 -5.93 10.67 -15.39
CA GLU A 97 -7.16 10.36 -16.10
C GLU A 97 -7.95 9.28 -15.35
N VAL A 98 -9.25 9.52 -15.21
CA VAL A 98 -10.19 8.52 -14.70
C VAL A 98 -10.45 7.49 -15.80
N VAL A 99 -9.90 6.28 -15.63
CA VAL A 99 -10.07 5.16 -16.58
C VAL A 99 -11.35 4.39 -16.30
N GLU A 100 -11.72 4.28 -15.03
CA GLU A 100 -12.99 3.67 -14.59
C GLU A 100 -13.73 4.66 -13.68
N PRO A 101 -15.06 4.82 -13.85
CA PRO A 101 -15.84 5.75 -13.04
C PRO A 101 -15.60 5.58 -11.55
N ILE A 102 -15.36 6.68 -10.86
CA ILE A 102 -15.13 6.69 -9.43
C ILE A 102 -16.48 6.64 -8.70
N ASN A 103 -16.66 5.62 -7.88
CA ASN A 103 -17.87 5.36 -7.10
C ASN A 103 -17.51 5.15 -5.63
N LEU A 104 -17.14 6.24 -4.96
CA LEU A 104 -16.80 6.21 -3.53
C LEU A 104 -18.05 5.95 -2.68
N PRO A 105 -17.93 5.13 -1.61
CA PRO A 105 -19.02 4.95 -0.66
C PRO A 105 -19.23 6.23 0.17
N THR A 106 -20.46 6.45 0.60
CA THR A 106 -20.84 7.56 1.50
C THR A 106 -21.26 7.09 2.89
N GLU A 107 -21.39 5.78 3.10
CA GLU A 107 -21.77 5.20 4.37
C GLU A 107 -20.56 5.13 5.31
N GLN A 108 -20.65 5.70 6.51
CA GLN A 108 -19.53 5.82 7.47
C GLN A 108 -18.81 4.51 7.81
N GLY A 109 -19.51 3.37 7.77
CA GLY A 109 -18.94 2.05 8.07
C GLY A 109 -18.20 1.38 6.89
N LYS A 110 -18.24 1.98 5.69
CA LYS A 110 -17.59 1.44 4.50
C LYS A 110 -16.14 1.87 4.44
N TYR A 111 -15.29 1.00 3.90
CA TYR A 111 -13.86 1.27 3.75
C TYR A 111 -13.52 1.64 2.32
N ILE A 112 -12.49 2.48 2.22
CA ILE A 112 -11.82 2.86 0.98
C ILE A 112 -10.38 2.38 1.12
N ILE A 113 -9.89 1.68 0.09
CA ILE A 113 -8.51 1.22 -0.03
C ILE A 113 -7.92 1.85 -1.29
N ALA A 114 -6.90 2.69 -1.12
CA ALA A 114 -6.17 3.34 -2.19
C ALA A 114 -4.84 2.60 -2.41
N SER A 115 -4.66 2.06 -3.62
CA SER A 115 -3.54 1.22 -3.99
C SER A 115 -2.78 1.80 -5.18
N PRO A 116 -1.66 2.51 -4.94
CA PRO A 116 -0.78 2.98 -6.01
C PRO A 116 0.00 1.82 -6.65
N ARG A 117 0.26 1.93 -7.94
CA ARG A 117 1.09 1.01 -8.71
C ARG A 117 2.43 1.65 -9.02
N LEU A 118 3.51 0.95 -8.70
CA LEU A 118 4.84 1.28 -9.21
C LEU A 118 5.00 0.90 -10.68
N VAL A 119 5.73 1.74 -11.41
CA VAL A 119 6.20 1.44 -12.77
C VAL A 119 7.23 0.32 -12.76
N ASP A 120 8.30 0.46 -11.97
CA ASP A 120 9.31 -0.59 -11.78
C ASP A 120 8.92 -1.48 -10.59
N LYS A 121 8.51 -2.72 -10.91
CA LYS A 121 8.16 -3.74 -9.91
C LYS A 121 9.36 -4.58 -9.46
N GLY A 122 10.57 -4.22 -9.88
CA GLY A 122 11.77 -5.03 -9.72
C GLY A 122 11.88 -6.12 -10.79
N TRP A 123 12.82 -7.04 -10.59
CA TRP A 123 13.10 -8.10 -11.56
C TRP A 123 12.17 -9.30 -11.39
N PRO A 124 11.68 -9.95 -12.48
CA PRO A 124 10.73 -11.05 -12.42
C PRO A 124 11.35 -12.41 -12.04
N ILE A 125 12.52 -12.41 -11.39
CA ILE A 125 13.19 -13.65 -10.96
C ILE A 125 12.76 -14.03 -9.54
N PRO A 126 12.61 -15.32 -9.20
CA PRO A 126 12.04 -15.79 -7.91
C PRO A 126 12.75 -15.32 -6.63
N PHE A 127 13.92 -14.67 -6.76
CA PHE A 127 14.75 -14.21 -5.65
C PHE A 127 15.08 -12.71 -5.73
N ALA A 128 14.54 -11.97 -6.72
CA ALA A 128 14.65 -10.52 -6.74
C ALA A 128 13.59 -9.92 -5.81
N LYS A 129 13.88 -8.73 -5.27
CA LYS A 129 12.92 -8.01 -4.44
C LYS A 129 11.79 -7.51 -5.33
N GLU A 130 10.57 -7.93 -5.04
CA GLU A 130 9.38 -7.35 -5.62
C GLU A 130 9.16 -5.97 -4.99
N LYS A 131 9.22 -4.94 -5.82
CA LYS A 131 9.00 -3.57 -5.38
C LYS A 131 7.51 -3.26 -5.40
N TYR A 132 7.00 -2.63 -4.35
CA TYR A 132 5.61 -2.18 -4.29
C TYR A 132 5.52 -0.83 -3.59
N MET A 133 4.44 -0.09 -3.84
CA MET A 133 4.04 1.03 -3.00
C MET A 133 2.98 0.54 -2.02
N PRO A 134 3.06 0.92 -0.74
CA PRO A 134 2.08 0.51 0.26
C PRO A 134 0.71 1.10 -0.09
N SER A 135 -0.35 0.32 0.08
CA SER A 135 -1.71 0.84 0.06
C SER A 135 -2.00 1.55 1.39
N VAL A 136 -3.01 2.42 1.39
CA VAL A 136 -3.61 2.96 2.60
C VAL A 136 -5.09 2.63 2.60
N SER A 137 -5.64 2.34 3.78
CA SER A 137 -7.04 2.02 3.93
C SER A 137 -7.66 2.74 5.11
N THR A 138 -8.91 3.17 4.97
CA THR A 138 -9.67 3.70 6.10
C THR A 138 -11.17 3.62 5.87
N SER A 139 -11.94 3.85 6.93
CA SER A 139 -13.40 3.96 6.83
C SER A 139 -13.82 5.38 6.48
N VAL A 140 -14.95 5.53 5.77
CA VAL A 140 -15.54 6.85 5.46
C VAL A 140 -15.74 7.66 6.74
N GLY A 141 -16.26 7.05 7.82
CA GLY A 141 -16.48 7.75 9.08
C GLY A 141 -15.19 8.18 9.79
N MET A 142 -14.10 7.45 9.61
CA MET A 142 -12.79 7.87 10.12
C MET A 142 -12.24 9.04 9.32
N LEU A 143 -12.33 8.97 7.99
CA LEU A 143 -11.89 10.07 7.12
C LEU A 143 -12.72 11.33 7.33
N GLU A 144 -14.04 11.23 7.50
CA GLU A 144 -14.89 12.40 7.85
C GLU A 144 -14.64 12.94 9.26
N GLY A 145 -14.06 12.11 10.13
CA GLY A 145 -13.84 12.42 11.55
C GLY A 145 -12.51 13.10 11.85
N ILE A 146 -11.58 13.16 10.89
CA ILE A 146 -10.32 13.89 11.03
C ILE A 146 -10.52 15.37 10.65
N ASP A 147 -9.65 16.24 11.14
CA ASP A 147 -9.70 17.64 10.74
C ASP A 147 -9.31 17.76 9.24
N PRO A 148 -10.01 18.60 8.44
CA PRO A 148 -9.66 18.84 7.05
C PRO A 148 -8.18 19.19 6.86
N GLY A 149 -7.55 18.59 5.85
CA GLY A 149 -6.15 18.78 5.53
C GLY A 149 -5.17 17.95 6.38
N LEU A 150 -5.63 17.20 7.38
CA LEU A 150 -4.81 16.18 8.03
C LEU A 150 -4.68 14.95 7.13
N VAL A 151 -3.45 14.47 6.98
CA VAL A 151 -3.10 13.26 6.26
C VAL A 151 -3.04 12.11 7.26
N MET A 152 -3.91 11.13 7.05
CA MET A 152 -3.86 9.83 7.70
C MET A 152 -2.92 8.91 6.93
N ARG A 153 -2.01 8.24 7.64
CA ARG A 153 -1.18 7.16 7.09
C ARG A 153 -1.28 5.90 7.94
N ASP A 154 -1.23 4.76 7.27
CA ASP A 154 -1.11 3.46 7.94
C ASP A 154 0.33 3.22 8.39
N MET A 155 0.52 2.81 9.65
CA MET A 155 1.79 2.22 10.09
C MET A 155 1.71 0.71 9.95
N TYR A 156 2.40 0.10 8.98
CA TYR A 156 2.45 -1.37 8.86
C TYR A 156 3.03 -2.08 10.10
N ALA A 157 3.78 -1.36 10.96
CA ALA A 157 4.43 -1.91 12.15
C ALA A 157 3.56 -1.85 13.43
N THR A 158 2.50 -1.02 13.45
CA THR A 158 1.65 -0.81 14.63
C THR A 158 0.20 -0.70 14.19
N SER A 159 -0.75 -1.26 14.92
CA SER A 159 -2.18 -1.20 14.59
C SER A 159 -2.79 0.20 14.79
N THR A 160 -2.06 1.26 14.44
CA THR A 160 -2.35 2.64 14.75
C THR A 160 -2.16 3.49 13.49
N GLU A 161 -3.23 4.17 13.11
CA GLU A 161 -3.18 5.24 12.13
C GLU A 161 -2.41 6.44 12.72
N VAL A 162 -1.65 7.14 11.89
CA VAL A 162 -0.95 8.37 12.28
C VAL A 162 -1.53 9.52 11.47
N PHE A 163 -1.81 10.63 12.16
CA PHE A 163 -2.34 11.86 11.59
C PHE A 163 -1.31 12.97 11.70
N GLY A 164 -1.16 13.74 10.64
CA GLY A 164 -0.29 14.91 10.60
C GLY A 164 -0.68 15.83 9.47
N THR A 165 -0.04 17.00 9.39
CA THR A 165 -0.15 17.87 8.23
C THR A 165 0.46 17.23 6.98
N VAL A 166 0.25 17.85 5.82
CA VAL A 166 0.96 17.47 4.58
C VAL A 166 2.47 17.53 4.76
N ASP A 167 2.98 18.56 5.44
CA ASP A 167 4.42 18.71 5.69
C ASP A 167 4.94 17.57 6.59
N ASP A 168 4.20 17.18 7.62
CA ASP A 168 4.54 16.04 8.48
C ASP A 168 4.56 14.72 7.68
N PHE A 169 3.65 14.54 6.71
CA PHE A 169 3.63 13.38 5.82
C PHE A 169 4.87 13.35 4.91
N VAL A 170 5.22 14.50 4.31
CA VAL A 170 6.39 14.65 3.43
C VAL A 170 7.68 14.38 4.20
N GLU A 171 7.84 14.96 5.40
CA GLU A 171 9.00 14.72 6.27
C GLU A 171 9.11 13.24 6.64
N ALA A 172 7.99 12.60 7.00
CA ALA A 172 7.97 11.18 7.31
C ALA A 172 8.33 10.31 6.09
N GLY A 173 7.87 10.68 4.89
CA GLY A 173 8.22 10.01 3.64
C GLY A 173 9.70 10.12 3.32
N GLN A 174 10.27 11.31 3.47
CA GLN A 174 11.70 11.53 3.29
C GLN A 174 12.52 10.68 4.27
N GLN A 175 12.21 10.75 5.57
CA GLN A 175 12.91 9.97 6.59
C GLN A 175 12.81 8.46 6.32
N TRP A 176 11.63 7.98 5.92
CA TRP A 176 11.44 6.57 5.57
C TRP A 176 12.37 6.14 4.44
N CYS A 177 12.48 6.95 3.38
CA CYS A 177 13.38 6.64 2.28
C CYS A 177 14.86 6.64 2.72
N GLU A 178 15.28 7.61 3.54
CA GLU A 178 16.65 7.69 4.07
C GLU A 178 17.01 6.50 4.98
N ASP A 179 16.04 5.98 5.72
CA ASP A 179 16.25 4.85 6.63
C ASP A 179 16.33 3.49 5.90
N HIS A 180 15.79 3.40 4.67
CA HIS A 180 15.62 2.13 3.96
C HIS A 180 16.40 2.03 2.64
N PHE A 181 16.98 3.12 2.11
CA PHE A 181 17.71 3.19 0.83
C PHE A 181 18.97 4.05 0.91
#